data_AF-A0A832PZK0-F1
#
_entry.id   AF-A0A832PZK0-F1
#
_cell.length_a   1.000
_cell.length_b   1.000
_cell.length_c   1.000
_cell.angle_alpha   90.00
_cell.angle_beta   90.00
_cell.angle_gamma   90.00
#
_symmetry.space_group_name_H-M   'P 1'
#
loop_
_entity.id
_entity.type
_entity.pdbx_description
1 polymer ?
#
loop_
_entity_poly.entity_id
_entity_poly.type
_entity_poly.pdbx_seq_one_letter_code
_entity_poly.pdbx_strand_id
1 'polypeptide(L)'
;KPGDVNFYQTDGSPAIADIRLIFGDAGSQATTGFMIKKGKHYSPVMAQDHNAGTSGGIVFRGTEAMLIYMEASYEKNGTVDAIASNYWRALRRRANVDEDFNKTINATVMSEEAKGDFGAYSRGQLIDPVLYNIRRERRNELAAEAFRWDDLKRWRALDQLKNNPYKVEGMRFWGTDYETELANLTLVDPATGNMSSPELSDYIVPYEKITVNNNIAAQGGFLFTPAHYLEPIGMDVFRLTSSDKSNYNTSVVYQNPGWSTQAQTGATDVE
;
A
#
# COMPACT_ATOMS: atom_id res chain seq x y z
N LYS A 1 8.02 25.74 -2.25
CA LYS A 1 9.46 25.38 -2.10
C LYS A 1 9.87 24.67 -3.38
N PRO A 2 11.12 24.82 -3.88
CA PRO A 2 11.59 23.93 -4.94
C PRO A 2 11.38 22.48 -4.49
N GLY A 3 11.00 21.60 -5.41
CA GLY A 3 10.81 20.17 -5.12
C GLY A 3 12.10 19.49 -4.66
N ASP A 4 11.99 18.24 -4.24
CA ASP A 4 13.14 17.41 -3.88
C ASP A 4 13.99 17.04 -5.11
N VAL A 5 15.28 16.79 -4.91
CA VAL A 5 16.16 16.30 -5.98
C VAL A 5 15.68 14.92 -6.45
N ASN A 6 15.37 14.83 -7.74
CA ASN A 6 15.02 13.61 -8.44
C ASN A 6 16.29 12.79 -8.73
N PHE A 7 17.21 13.37 -9.49
CA PHE A 7 18.55 12.84 -9.83
C PHE A 7 19.48 14.02 -10.18
N TYR A 8 20.78 13.78 -10.37
CA TYR A 8 21.71 14.80 -10.90
C TYR A 8 21.96 14.57 -12.38
N GLN A 9 22.05 15.66 -13.14
CA GLN A 9 22.47 15.65 -14.53
C GLN A 9 23.98 15.37 -14.65
N THR A 10 24.45 15.12 -15.88
CA THR A 10 25.89 14.88 -16.15
C THR A 10 26.79 16.06 -15.77
N ASP A 11 26.25 17.29 -15.80
CA ASP A 11 26.94 18.51 -15.38
C ASP A 11 26.88 18.75 -13.85
N GLY A 12 26.25 17.84 -13.09
CA GLY A 12 26.08 17.92 -11.64
C GLY A 12 24.89 18.78 -11.19
N SER A 13 24.15 19.40 -12.11
CA SER A 13 22.94 20.16 -11.74
C SER A 13 21.80 19.22 -11.30
N PRO A 14 20.99 19.60 -10.29
CA PRO A 14 19.89 18.76 -9.84
C PRO A 14 18.69 18.84 -10.78
N ALA A 15 18.19 17.69 -11.23
CA ALA A 15 16.82 17.60 -11.74
C ALA A 15 15.87 17.57 -10.54
N ILE A 16 14.93 18.50 -10.48
CA ILE A 16 14.02 18.66 -9.34
C ILE A 16 12.67 18.01 -9.64
N ALA A 17 12.08 17.38 -8.62
CA ALA A 17 10.71 16.91 -8.62
C ALA A 17 9.73 18.05 -8.95
N ASP A 18 8.85 17.82 -9.91
CA ASP A 18 7.90 18.82 -10.37
C ASP A 18 6.46 18.42 -10.01
N ILE A 19 5.67 19.38 -9.53
CA ILE A 19 4.26 19.17 -9.22
C ILE A 19 3.47 18.70 -10.45
N ARG A 20 3.90 19.07 -11.66
CA ARG A 20 3.28 18.63 -12.92
C ARG A 20 3.28 17.11 -13.10
N LEU A 21 4.08 16.37 -12.33
CA LEU A 21 4.06 14.90 -12.32
C LEU A 21 2.73 14.33 -11.82
N ILE A 22 1.83 15.09 -11.18
CA ILE A 22 0.45 14.62 -10.93
C ILE A 22 -0.33 14.38 -12.24
N PHE A 23 0.10 15.00 -13.35
CA PHE A 23 -0.38 14.80 -14.71
C PHE A 23 0.59 13.98 -15.58
N GLY A 24 1.57 13.31 -14.96
CA GLY A 24 2.52 12.45 -15.66
C GLY A 24 1.84 11.29 -16.40
N ASP A 25 2.58 10.64 -17.28
CA ASP A 25 2.13 9.41 -17.94
C ASP A 25 2.00 8.25 -16.93
N ALA A 26 1.46 7.11 -17.38
CA ALA A 26 1.25 5.94 -16.52
C ALA A 26 2.53 5.43 -15.82
N GLY A 27 3.71 5.74 -16.33
CA GLY A 27 5.00 5.34 -15.73
C GLY A 27 5.62 6.39 -14.80
N SER A 28 5.16 7.63 -14.83
CA SER A 28 5.77 8.77 -14.13
C SER A 28 4.80 9.57 -13.25
N GLN A 29 3.52 9.18 -13.24
CA GLN A 29 2.48 9.90 -12.49
C GLN A 29 2.68 9.80 -10.97
N ALA A 30 2.70 10.95 -10.30
CA ALA A 30 2.86 11.07 -8.85
C ALA A 30 1.58 11.61 -8.19
N THR A 31 0.44 10.92 -8.35
CA THR A 31 -0.88 11.43 -7.95
C THR A 31 -1.04 11.79 -6.47
N THR A 32 -0.19 11.23 -5.60
CA THR A 32 -0.16 11.57 -4.16
C THR A 32 0.64 12.84 -3.85
N GLY A 33 1.27 13.46 -4.84
CA GLY A 33 2.25 14.53 -4.66
C GLY A 33 3.59 14.07 -4.09
N PHE A 34 3.75 12.77 -3.81
CA PHE A 34 4.97 12.19 -3.27
C PHE A 34 5.62 11.22 -4.25
N MET A 35 6.95 11.16 -4.19
CA MET A 35 7.74 10.15 -4.88
C MET A 35 8.61 9.38 -3.89
N ILE A 36 8.81 8.10 -4.15
CA ILE A 36 9.67 7.26 -3.32
C ILE A 36 11.14 7.64 -3.56
N LYS A 37 11.84 7.94 -2.45
CA LYS A 37 13.28 8.25 -2.45
C LYS A 37 14.15 7.05 -2.07
N LYS A 38 13.60 6.13 -1.28
CA LYS A 38 14.29 4.92 -0.82
C LYS A 38 14.60 4.01 -2.01
N GLY A 39 15.84 3.51 -2.08
CA GLY A 39 16.30 2.66 -3.19
C GLY A 39 16.60 3.43 -4.50
N LYS A 40 16.39 4.75 -4.52
CA LYS A 40 16.62 5.56 -5.71
C LYS A 40 18.11 5.84 -5.93
N HIS A 41 18.53 5.81 -7.20
CA HIS A 41 19.86 6.24 -7.59
C HIS A 41 19.86 7.69 -8.10
N TYR A 42 20.83 8.50 -7.65
CA TYR A 42 21.00 9.89 -8.08
C TYR A 42 21.86 10.08 -9.33
N SER A 43 22.26 8.98 -9.97
CA SER A 43 23.16 9.02 -11.13
C SER A 43 22.29 9.29 -12.36
N PRO A 44 22.69 10.21 -13.25
CA PRO A 44 21.95 10.46 -14.47
C PRO A 44 21.83 9.18 -15.32
N VAL A 45 22.89 8.37 -15.36
CA VAL A 45 22.91 7.10 -16.13
C VAL A 45 21.88 6.11 -15.58
N MET A 46 21.83 5.95 -14.25
CA MET A 46 20.90 4.99 -13.64
C MET A 46 19.46 5.52 -13.53
N ALA A 47 19.27 6.84 -13.65
CA ALA A 47 17.95 7.47 -13.63
C ALA A 47 17.29 7.51 -15.02
N GLN A 48 18.08 7.53 -16.10
CA GLN A 48 17.58 7.67 -17.48
C GLN A 48 17.41 6.33 -18.21
N ASP A 49 18.03 5.26 -17.72
CA ASP A 49 18.06 3.99 -18.44
C ASP A 49 17.29 2.89 -17.70
N HIS A 50 16.09 2.58 -18.21
CA HIS A 50 15.25 1.48 -17.72
C HIS A 50 15.93 0.11 -17.82
N ASN A 51 16.97 -0.03 -18.67
CA ASN A 51 17.63 -1.30 -18.96
C ASN A 51 19.09 -1.40 -18.49
N ALA A 52 19.67 -0.33 -17.92
CA ALA A 52 21.07 -0.31 -17.49
C ALA A 52 21.27 -0.02 -15.98
N GLY A 53 20.20 0.25 -15.24
CA GLY A 53 20.28 0.41 -13.78
C GLY A 53 20.66 -0.89 -13.06
N THR A 54 21.66 -0.84 -12.18
CA THR A 54 21.97 -1.94 -11.26
C THR A 54 21.79 -1.47 -9.83
N SER A 55 20.83 -2.09 -9.12
CA SER A 55 20.55 -1.81 -7.71
C SER A 55 20.53 -3.11 -6.91
N GLY A 56 20.99 -3.07 -5.66
CA GLY A 56 20.87 -4.21 -4.75
C GLY A 56 19.43 -4.38 -4.28
N GLY A 57 18.81 -5.52 -4.60
CA GLY A 57 17.52 -5.91 -4.03
C GLY A 57 17.73 -6.61 -2.69
N ILE A 58 17.23 -6.02 -1.60
CA ILE A 58 17.28 -6.66 -0.28
C ILE A 58 16.14 -7.68 -0.20
N VAL A 59 16.47 -8.96 -0.07
CA VAL A 59 15.48 -10.02 0.13
C VAL A 59 15.23 -10.27 1.62
N PHE A 60 16.30 -10.30 2.43
CA PHE A 60 16.22 -10.46 3.88
C PHE A 60 17.20 -9.52 4.58
N ARG A 61 16.80 -9.00 5.75
CA ARG A 61 17.67 -8.19 6.61
C ARG A 61 17.34 -8.40 8.08
N GLY A 62 18.36 -8.35 8.94
CA GLY A 62 18.23 -8.70 10.37
C GLY A 62 17.21 -7.86 11.15
N THR A 63 16.98 -6.62 10.74
CA THR A 63 15.92 -5.75 11.26
C THR A 63 14.52 -6.31 11.05
N GLU A 64 14.27 -7.04 9.96
CA GLU A 64 12.98 -7.70 9.75
C GLU A 64 12.78 -8.82 10.79
N ALA A 65 13.82 -9.62 11.05
CA ALA A 65 13.77 -10.66 12.08
C ALA A 65 13.51 -10.09 13.48
N MET A 66 14.07 -8.92 13.80
CA MET A 66 13.77 -8.18 15.03
C MET A 66 12.29 -7.80 15.12
N LEU A 67 11.72 -7.24 14.05
CA LEU A 67 10.30 -6.85 13.98
C LEU A 67 9.38 -8.08 14.07
N ILE A 68 9.73 -9.18 13.41
CA ILE A 68 9.00 -10.45 13.49
C ILE A 68 8.98 -10.96 14.94
N TYR A 69 10.12 -10.92 15.63
CA TYR A 69 10.19 -11.31 17.04
C TYR A 69 9.32 -10.41 17.91
N MET A 70 9.39 -9.09 17.74
CA MET A 70 8.60 -8.12 18.50
C MET A 70 7.10 -8.41 18.38
N GLU A 71 6.62 -8.62 17.15
CA GLU A 71 5.21 -8.93 16.89
C GLU A 71 4.81 -10.30 17.44
N ALA A 72 5.57 -11.35 17.14
CA ALA A 72 5.25 -12.71 17.57
C ALA A 72 5.30 -12.88 19.10
N SER A 73 6.26 -12.25 19.78
CA SER A 73 6.33 -12.27 21.24
C SER A 73 5.16 -11.54 21.87
N TYR A 74 4.79 -10.37 21.35
CA TYR A 74 3.66 -9.60 21.87
C TYR A 74 2.33 -10.33 21.65
N GLU A 75 2.07 -10.84 20.45
CA GLU A 75 0.85 -11.63 20.14
C GLU A 75 0.73 -12.87 21.05
N LYS A 76 1.86 -13.49 21.42
CA LYS A 76 1.87 -14.65 22.33
C LYS A 76 1.64 -14.26 23.79
N ASN A 77 2.27 -13.19 24.26
CA ASN A 77 2.41 -12.89 25.69
C ASN A 77 1.55 -11.71 26.17
N GLY A 78 0.99 -10.90 25.26
CA GLY A 78 0.28 -9.66 25.55
C GLY A 78 1.13 -8.56 26.20
N THR A 79 2.46 -8.71 26.19
CA THR A 79 3.41 -7.79 26.83
C THR A 79 4.69 -7.65 26.02
N VAL A 80 5.33 -6.49 26.09
CA VAL A 80 6.65 -6.25 25.48
C VAL A 80 7.72 -6.78 26.44
N ASP A 81 8.28 -7.95 26.13
CA ASP A 81 9.37 -8.52 26.92
C ASP A 81 10.69 -7.74 26.76
N ALA A 82 11.70 -8.14 27.55
CA ALA A 82 13.01 -7.49 27.53
C ALA A 82 13.71 -7.56 26.15
N ILE A 83 13.51 -8.64 25.39
CA ILE A 83 14.15 -8.83 24.08
C ILE A 83 13.46 -7.93 23.04
N ALA A 84 12.13 -7.94 22.99
CA ALA A 84 11.34 -7.06 22.12
C ALA A 84 11.60 -5.58 22.42
N SER A 85 11.67 -5.20 23.69
CA SER A 85 12.04 -3.83 24.12
C SER A 85 13.44 -3.43 23.63
N ASN A 86 14.42 -4.32 23.74
CA ASN A 86 15.78 -4.07 23.27
C ASN A 86 15.83 -3.92 21.73
N TYR A 87 15.12 -4.76 20.99
CA TYR A 87 15.03 -4.65 19.53
C TYR A 87 14.35 -3.36 19.09
N TRP A 88 13.24 -2.98 19.73
CA TRP A 88 12.54 -1.73 19.45
C TRP A 88 13.46 -0.52 19.63
N ARG A 89 14.18 -0.45 20.76
CA ARG A 89 15.15 0.62 21.03
C ARG A 89 16.31 0.63 20.03
N ALA A 90 16.84 -0.54 19.67
CA ALA A 90 17.93 -0.65 18.69
C ALA A 90 17.52 -0.15 17.30
N LEU A 91 16.32 -0.53 16.82
CA LEU A 91 15.78 -0.05 15.54
C LEU A 91 15.65 1.48 15.54
N ARG A 92 15.05 2.03 16.59
CA ARG A 92 14.81 3.47 16.75
C ARG A 92 16.11 4.28 16.86
N ARG A 93 17.07 3.81 17.66
CA ARG A 93 18.41 4.40 17.75
C ARG A 93 19.08 4.47 16.39
N ARG A 94 19.07 3.37 15.62
CA ARG A 94 19.67 3.31 14.29
C ARG A 94 18.97 4.27 13.32
N ALA A 95 17.64 4.36 13.39
CA ALA A 95 16.85 5.28 12.58
C ALA A 95 16.94 6.75 13.03
N ASN A 96 17.71 7.05 14.09
CA ASN A 96 17.84 8.38 14.69
C ASN A 96 16.50 8.99 15.13
N VAL A 97 15.64 8.16 15.73
CA VAL A 97 14.39 8.58 16.38
C VAL A 97 14.45 8.25 17.89
N ASP A 98 13.64 8.94 18.69
CA ASP A 98 13.62 8.77 20.16
C ASP A 98 13.41 7.29 20.54
N GLU A 99 14.31 6.70 21.32
CA GLU A 99 14.26 5.28 21.70
C GLU A 99 13.09 4.93 22.62
N ASP A 100 12.49 5.90 23.31
CA ASP A 100 11.35 5.66 24.19
C ASP A 100 10.04 5.50 23.40
N PHE A 101 9.79 4.27 22.96
CA PHE A 101 8.59 3.90 22.22
C PHE A 101 7.29 4.13 23.01
N ASN A 102 7.34 4.22 24.35
CA ASN A 102 6.15 4.53 25.15
C ASN A 102 5.60 5.92 24.84
N LYS A 103 6.43 6.87 24.42
CA LYS A 103 5.95 8.19 23.99
C LYS A 103 5.02 8.08 22.78
N THR A 104 5.36 7.22 21.83
CA THR A 104 4.52 6.99 20.64
C THR A 104 3.25 6.22 21.00
N ILE A 105 3.35 5.20 21.87
CA ILE A 105 2.19 4.44 22.35
C ILE A 105 1.22 5.35 23.11
N ASN A 106 1.72 6.15 24.06
CA ASN A 106 0.89 7.05 24.87
C ASN A 106 0.22 8.17 24.05
N ALA A 107 0.81 8.55 22.92
CA ALA A 107 0.24 9.54 22.00
C ALA A 107 -0.71 8.93 20.96
N THR A 108 -0.81 7.60 20.89
CA THR A 108 -1.60 6.91 19.87
C THR A 108 -3.09 6.97 20.22
N VAL A 109 -3.88 7.49 19.28
CA VAL A 109 -5.34 7.52 19.35
C VAL A 109 -5.88 6.61 18.26
N MET A 110 -6.22 5.36 18.60
CA MET A 110 -6.56 4.33 17.61
C MET A 110 -7.68 4.74 16.64
N SER A 111 -8.66 5.53 17.08
CA SER A 111 -9.74 6.02 16.21
C SER A 111 -9.26 6.99 15.12
N GLU A 112 -8.15 7.69 15.34
CA GLU A 112 -7.53 8.56 14.33
C GLU A 112 -6.60 7.77 13.43
N GLU A 113 -5.79 6.87 13.99
CA GLU A 113 -4.87 6.02 13.23
C GLU A 113 -5.60 5.16 12.20
N ALA A 114 -6.75 4.60 12.61
CA ALA A 114 -7.56 3.72 11.80
C ALA A 114 -8.16 4.38 10.54
N LYS A 115 -8.22 5.72 10.48
CA LYS A 115 -8.72 6.44 9.29
C LYS A 115 -7.80 6.28 8.09
N GLY A 116 -6.49 6.17 8.33
CA GLY A 116 -5.47 6.14 7.27
C GLY A 116 -4.58 4.89 7.27
N ASP A 117 -4.68 4.03 8.28
CA ASP A 117 -3.82 2.86 8.42
C ASP A 117 -4.62 1.58 8.67
N PHE A 118 -4.79 0.76 7.64
CA PHE A 118 -5.44 -0.55 7.75
C PHE A 118 -4.73 -1.50 8.72
N GLY A 119 -3.43 -1.31 8.98
CA GLY A 119 -2.69 -2.11 9.97
C GLY A 119 -3.21 -1.96 11.41
N ALA A 120 -4.09 -0.98 11.66
CA ALA A 120 -4.84 -0.82 12.91
C ALA A 120 -5.92 -1.89 13.14
N TYR A 121 -6.22 -2.71 12.13
CA TYR A 121 -7.28 -3.71 12.19
C TYR A 121 -6.76 -5.15 12.21
N SER A 122 -7.53 -6.04 12.83
CA SER A 122 -7.48 -7.48 12.60
C SER A 122 -8.90 -8.05 12.71
N ARG A 123 -9.35 -8.77 11.67
CA ARG A 123 -10.71 -9.35 11.60
C ARG A 123 -11.81 -8.31 11.82
N GLY A 124 -11.62 -7.12 11.26
CA GLY A 124 -12.56 -5.99 11.37
C GLY A 124 -12.58 -5.30 12.73
N GLN A 125 -11.71 -5.69 13.67
CA GLN A 125 -11.59 -5.07 15.00
C GLN A 125 -10.33 -4.23 15.12
N LEU A 126 -10.41 -3.13 15.85
CA LEU A 126 -9.22 -2.36 16.22
C LEU A 126 -8.36 -3.15 17.19
N ILE A 127 -7.05 -3.13 16.96
CA ILE A 127 -6.05 -3.71 17.86
C ILE A 127 -5.68 -2.71 18.97
N ASP A 128 -4.97 -3.18 19.99
CA ASP A 128 -4.48 -2.31 21.05
C ASP A 128 -3.33 -1.38 20.59
N PRO A 129 -3.11 -0.22 21.25
CA PRO A 129 -2.09 0.74 20.87
C PRO A 129 -0.66 0.19 20.84
N VAL A 130 -0.32 -0.82 21.64
CA VAL A 130 1.04 -1.39 21.67
C VAL A 130 1.26 -2.22 20.42
N LEU A 131 0.34 -3.15 20.10
CA LEU A 131 0.43 -3.96 18.88
C LEU A 131 0.41 -3.08 17.63
N TYR A 132 -0.44 -2.05 17.61
CA TYR A 132 -0.47 -1.08 16.51
C TYR A 132 0.88 -0.41 16.31
N ASN A 133 1.54 0.03 17.39
CA ASN A 133 2.86 0.65 17.27
C ASN A 133 3.94 -0.35 16.83
N ILE A 134 3.87 -1.64 17.19
CA ILE A 134 4.75 -2.68 16.63
C ILE A 134 4.55 -2.79 15.11
N ARG A 135 3.29 -2.86 14.65
CA ARG A 135 2.96 -2.90 13.21
C ARG A 135 3.37 -1.63 12.48
N ARG A 136 3.28 -0.47 13.14
CA ARG A 136 3.75 0.83 12.62
C ARG A 136 5.27 0.87 12.46
N GLU A 137 6.03 0.35 13.42
CA GLU A 137 7.50 0.24 13.27
C GLU A 137 7.83 -0.61 12.05
N ARG A 138 7.15 -1.76 11.88
CA ARG A 138 7.33 -2.61 10.69
C ARG A 138 7.01 -1.86 9.40
N ARG A 139 5.87 -1.18 9.34
CA ARG A 139 5.44 -0.36 8.19
C ARG A 139 6.46 0.71 7.83
N ASN A 140 6.97 1.44 8.80
CA ASN A 140 7.88 2.55 8.58
C ASN A 140 9.28 2.05 8.19
N GLU A 141 9.78 1.03 8.88
CA GLU A 141 11.09 0.44 8.64
C GLU A 141 11.16 -0.20 7.24
N LEU A 142 10.12 -0.95 6.85
CA LEU A 142 10.04 -1.70 5.59
C LEU A 142 9.27 -0.95 4.49
N ALA A 143 9.04 0.36 4.63
CA ALA A 143 8.38 1.16 3.60
C ALA A 143 9.12 1.01 2.26
N ALA A 144 8.36 0.82 1.17
CA ALA A 144 8.88 0.57 -0.19
C ALA A 144 9.70 -0.73 -0.37
N GLU A 145 9.56 -1.72 0.51
CA GLU A 145 10.21 -3.04 0.39
C GLU A 145 9.20 -4.18 0.13
N ALA A 146 8.02 -3.88 -0.44
CA ALA A 146 7.02 -4.86 -0.87
C ALA A 146 6.36 -5.76 0.22
N PHE A 147 6.58 -5.52 1.51
CA PHE A 147 5.97 -6.33 2.59
C PHE A 147 4.53 -5.96 2.96
N ARG A 148 4.08 -4.76 2.59
CA ARG A 148 2.86 -4.19 3.18
C ARG A 148 1.60 -4.98 2.83
N TRP A 149 1.54 -5.53 1.62
CA TRP A 149 0.40 -6.32 1.19
C TRP A 149 0.30 -7.64 1.97
N ASP A 150 1.43 -8.33 2.12
CA ASP A 150 1.50 -9.58 2.89
C ASP A 150 1.17 -9.36 4.37
N ASP A 151 1.62 -8.24 4.94
CA ASP A 151 1.27 -7.82 6.28
C ASP A 151 -0.24 -7.65 6.45
N LEU A 152 -0.90 -6.90 5.55
CA LEU A 152 -2.35 -6.70 5.60
C LEU A 152 -3.14 -8.01 5.42
N LYS A 153 -2.64 -8.92 4.58
CA LYS A 153 -3.25 -10.25 4.37
C LYS A 153 -3.16 -11.11 5.62
N ARG A 154 -1.96 -11.30 6.18
CA ARG A 154 -1.76 -12.16 7.35
C ARG A 154 -2.41 -11.61 8.62
N TRP A 155 -2.58 -10.29 8.71
CA TRP A 155 -3.32 -9.65 9.79
C TRP A 155 -4.84 -9.67 9.62
N ARG A 156 -5.34 -10.02 8.43
CA ARG A 156 -6.76 -9.92 8.08
C ARG A 156 -7.30 -8.50 8.37
N ALA A 157 -6.62 -7.51 7.80
CA ALA A 157 -6.71 -6.10 8.17
C ALA A 157 -7.71 -5.26 7.33
N LEU A 158 -8.49 -5.89 6.46
CA LEU A 158 -9.32 -5.25 5.43
C LEU A 158 -10.82 -5.64 5.51
N ASP A 159 -11.24 -6.42 6.50
CA ASP A 159 -12.63 -6.91 6.63
C ASP A 159 -13.65 -5.76 6.68
N GLN A 160 -13.28 -4.63 7.28
CA GLN A 160 -14.09 -3.42 7.32
C GLN A 160 -14.45 -2.90 5.92
N LEU A 161 -13.61 -3.17 4.92
CA LEU A 161 -13.81 -2.73 3.53
C LEU A 161 -14.78 -3.61 2.75
N LYS A 162 -15.28 -4.72 3.33
CA LYS A 162 -16.37 -5.53 2.74
C LYS A 162 -17.66 -4.73 2.63
N ASN A 163 -17.93 -3.89 3.63
CA ASN A 163 -19.17 -3.11 3.72
C ASN A 163 -18.94 -1.59 3.61
N ASN A 164 -17.69 -1.14 3.72
CA ASN A 164 -17.33 0.27 3.68
C ASN A 164 -16.34 0.51 2.53
N PRO A 165 -16.80 0.96 1.35
CA PRO A 165 -15.92 1.27 0.23
C PRO A 165 -14.80 2.23 0.65
N TYR A 166 -13.56 1.90 0.30
CA TYR A 166 -12.42 2.78 0.51
C TYR A 166 -12.19 3.68 -0.70
N LYS A 167 -12.40 4.97 -0.51
CA LYS A 167 -12.05 5.98 -1.49
C LYS A 167 -10.56 6.31 -1.36
N VAL A 168 -9.79 6.02 -2.40
CA VAL A 168 -8.35 6.32 -2.43
C VAL A 168 -8.18 7.80 -2.76
N GLU A 169 -7.47 8.52 -1.89
CA GLU A 169 -7.14 9.93 -2.07
C GLU A 169 -5.64 10.11 -2.37
N GLY A 170 -5.34 11.07 -3.24
CA GLY A 170 -4.01 11.52 -3.60
C GLY A 170 -3.59 12.74 -2.77
N MET A 171 -2.95 13.72 -3.40
CA MET A 171 -2.69 14.99 -2.72
C MET A 171 -3.94 15.87 -2.65
N ARG A 172 -3.96 16.79 -1.68
CA ARG A 172 -4.94 17.88 -1.67
C ARG A 172 -4.67 18.81 -2.87
N PHE A 173 -5.70 19.08 -3.67
CA PHE A 173 -5.57 19.87 -4.89
C PHE A 173 -6.59 21.01 -4.92
N TRP A 174 -7.86 20.68 -4.73
CA TRP A 174 -8.94 21.66 -4.74
C TRP A 174 -8.88 22.58 -3.53
N GLY A 175 -9.15 23.87 -3.75
CA GLY A 175 -9.03 24.89 -2.72
C GLY A 175 -7.58 25.22 -2.33
N THR A 176 -6.61 24.88 -3.18
CA THR A 176 -5.19 25.25 -3.02
C THR A 176 -4.71 26.09 -4.20
N ASP A 177 -3.55 26.73 -4.07
CA ASP A 177 -2.95 27.53 -5.15
C ASP A 177 -2.72 26.71 -6.44
N TYR A 178 -2.53 25.39 -6.32
CA TYR A 178 -2.35 24.49 -7.47
C TYR A 178 -3.55 24.43 -8.42
N GLU A 179 -4.76 24.66 -7.92
CA GLU A 179 -5.96 24.72 -8.74
C GLU A 179 -5.85 25.84 -9.77
N THR A 180 -5.29 26.99 -9.38
CA THR A 180 -5.07 28.13 -10.28
C THR A 180 -3.81 27.94 -11.11
N GLU A 181 -2.69 27.55 -10.48
CA GLU A 181 -1.40 27.38 -11.17
C GLU A 181 -1.43 26.32 -12.28
N LEU A 182 -2.25 25.28 -12.12
CA LEU A 182 -2.31 24.13 -13.04
C LEU A 182 -3.67 24.04 -13.76
N ALA A 183 -4.47 25.10 -13.74
CA ALA A 183 -5.79 25.14 -14.37
C ALA A 183 -5.76 24.73 -15.85
N ASN A 184 -4.72 25.14 -16.59
CA ASN A 184 -4.55 24.82 -18.00
C ASN A 184 -4.24 23.34 -18.28
N LEU A 185 -3.84 22.58 -17.26
CA LEU A 185 -3.58 21.13 -17.35
C LEU A 185 -4.73 20.29 -16.80
N THR A 186 -5.70 20.94 -16.16
CA THR A 186 -6.76 20.26 -15.41
C THR A 186 -8.01 20.13 -16.27
N LEU A 187 -8.46 18.90 -16.48
CA LEU A 187 -9.71 18.57 -17.14
C LEU A 187 -10.57 17.72 -16.21
N VAL A 188 -11.65 18.32 -15.71
CA VAL A 188 -12.71 17.60 -14.98
C VAL A 188 -13.80 17.27 -15.98
N ASP A 189 -13.89 15.99 -16.34
CA ASP A 189 -14.95 15.49 -17.22
C ASP A 189 -15.28 14.03 -16.84
N PRO A 190 -16.56 13.67 -16.65
CA PRO A 190 -16.96 12.32 -16.23
C PRO A 190 -16.53 11.18 -17.16
N ALA A 191 -16.25 11.45 -18.44
CA ALA A 191 -15.90 10.44 -19.45
C ALA A 191 -14.43 10.51 -19.91
N THR A 192 -13.83 11.70 -19.87
CA THR A 192 -12.52 12.00 -20.49
C THR A 192 -11.58 12.79 -19.59
N GLY A 193 -11.98 13.05 -18.34
CA GLY A 193 -11.21 13.85 -17.40
C GLY A 193 -9.87 13.24 -16.98
N ASN A 194 -8.91 14.11 -16.69
CA ASN A 194 -7.63 13.74 -16.09
C ASN A 194 -7.55 14.08 -14.58
N MET A 195 -8.60 14.73 -14.06
CA MET A 195 -8.74 15.15 -12.67
C MET A 195 -10.15 14.83 -12.16
N SER A 196 -10.24 14.41 -10.89
CA SER A 196 -11.51 14.11 -10.22
C SER A 196 -12.24 15.39 -9.83
N SER A 197 -13.57 15.38 -9.91
CA SER A 197 -14.40 16.53 -9.51
C SER A 197 -14.13 16.97 -8.06
N PRO A 198 -14.11 18.29 -7.76
CA PRO A 198 -14.05 18.81 -6.39
C PRO A 198 -15.26 18.42 -5.54
N GLU A 199 -16.37 18.01 -6.17
CA GLU A 199 -17.55 17.50 -5.47
C GLU A 199 -17.30 16.14 -4.78
N LEU A 200 -16.25 15.40 -5.19
CA LEU A 200 -15.90 14.10 -4.61
C LEU A 200 -15.04 14.23 -3.35
N SER A 201 -14.10 15.17 -3.33
CA SER A 201 -13.18 15.47 -2.22
C SER A 201 -12.33 16.71 -2.55
N ASP A 202 -11.79 17.37 -1.52
CA ASP A 202 -10.70 18.36 -1.66
C ASP A 202 -9.41 17.74 -2.23
N TYR A 203 -9.29 16.41 -2.13
CA TYR A 203 -8.15 15.63 -2.60
C TYR A 203 -8.41 15.05 -3.99
N ILE A 204 -7.33 14.77 -4.72
CA ILE A 204 -7.43 14.03 -5.97
C ILE A 204 -7.96 12.63 -5.66
N VAL A 205 -8.99 12.17 -6.36
CA VAL A 205 -9.54 10.81 -6.24
C VAL A 205 -9.14 10.02 -7.49
N PRO A 206 -7.98 9.33 -7.50
CA PRO A 206 -7.33 8.91 -8.74
C PRO A 206 -8.15 7.90 -9.54
N TYR A 207 -8.89 7.04 -8.84
CA TYR A 207 -9.71 5.98 -9.43
C TYR A 207 -11.13 6.45 -9.77
N GLU A 208 -11.45 7.71 -9.52
CA GLU A 208 -12.75 8.33 -9.84
C GLU A 208 -12.58 9.63 -10.65
N LYS A 209 -11.45 9.78 -11.35
CA LYS A 209 -11.23 10.87 -12.32
C LYS A 209 -12.26 10.82 -13.47
N ILE A 210 -12.54 9.61 -13.92
CA ILE A 210 -13.59 9.27 -14.88
C ILE A 210 -14.64 8.46 -14.11
N THR A 211 -15.90 8.87 -14.15
CA THR A 211 -17.00 8.23 -13.39
C THR A 211 -17.95 7.46 -14.29
N VAL A 212 -18.01 7.78 -15.58
CA VAL A 212 -18.82 7.05 -16.57
C VAL A 212 -18.23 5.65 -16.76
N ASN A 213 -19.10 4.64 -16.73
CA ASN A 213 -18.73 3.21 -16.87
C ASN A 213 -17.64 2.76 -15.89
N ASN A 214 -17.54 3.40 -14.72
CA ASN A 214 -16.56 3.10 -13.70
C ASN A 214 -17.22 2.45 -12.47
N ASN A 215 -16.98 1.16 -12.29
CA ASN A 215 -17.53 0.40 -11.17
C ASN A 215 -17.01 0.89 -9.81
N ILE A 216 -15.77 1.40 -9.72
CA ILE A 216 -15.21 1.93 -8.47
C ILE A 216 -15.99 3.18 -8.06
N ALA A 217 -16.22 4.10 -9.01
CA ALA A 217 -17.03 5.29 -8.77
C ALA A 217 -18.48 4.95 -8.40
N ALA A 218 -19.10 3.99 -9.10
CA ALA A 218 -20.46 3.54 -8.79
C ALA A 218 -20.59 2.89 -7.41
N GLN A 219 -19.52 2.25 -6.92
CA GLN A 219 -19.44 1.69 -5.56
C GLN A 219 -19.07 2.72 -4.49
N GLY A 220 -18.62 3.93 -4.88
CA GLY A 220 -18.10 4.94 -3.96
C GLY A 220 -16.70 4.64 -3.43
N GLY A 221 -15.95 3.74 -4.07
CA GLY A 221 -14.60 3.33 -3.68
C GLY A 221 -14.34 1.84 -3.92
N PHE A 222 -13.20 1.35 -3.42
CA PHE A 222 -12.86 -0.08 -3.46
C PHE A 222 -13.54 -0.85 -2.34
N LEU A 223 -14.25 -1.92 -2.71
CA LEU A 223 -14.70 -2.94 -1.78
C LEU A 223 -13.69 -4.08 -1.70
N PHE A 224 -13.68 -4.77 -0.56
CA PHE A 224 -12.80 -5.91 -0.32
C PHE A 224 -13.60 -7.18 -0.03
N THR A 225 -13.49 -8.17 -0.92
CA THR A 225 -13.99 -9.53 -0.68
C THR A 225 -12.98 -10.35 0.15
N PRO A 226 -13.36 -11.00 1.25
CA PRO A 226 -12.43 -11.76 2.11
C PRO A 226 -11.60 -12.84 1.39
N ALA A 227 -12.11 -13.40 0.29
CA ALA A 227 -11.36 -14.32 -0.56
C ALA A 227 -10.04 -13.71 -1.12
N HIS A 228 -9.93 -12.39 -1.24
CA HIS A 228 -8.70 -11.69 -1.66
C HIS A 228 -7.56 -11.73 -0.63
N TYR A 229 -7.80 -12.23 0.59
CA TYR A 229 -6.70 -12.61 1.48
C TYR A 229 -5.93 -13.83 0.99
N LEU A 230 -6.53 -14.60 0.09
CA LEU A 230 -5.94 -15.74 -0.60
C LEU A 230 -5.82 -15.43 -2.09
N GLU A 231 -5.16 -16.31 -2.83
CA GLU A 231 -4.98 -16.20 -4.28
C GLU A 231 -5.65 -17.37 -4.99
N PRO A 232 -6.21 -17.19 -6.19
CA PRO A 232 -6.75 -18.31 -6.93
C PRO A 232 -5.63 -19.25 -7.35
N ILE A 233 -5.85 -20.56 -7.18
CA ILE A 233 -5.00 -21.59 -7.78
C ILE A 233 -5.29 -21.62 -9.28
N GLY A 234 -4.25 -21.64 -10.10
CA GLY A 234 -4.36 -21.65 -11.55
C GLY A 234 -5.07 -22.90 -12.08
N MET A 235 -5.91 -22.72 -13.11
CA MET A 235 -6.69 -23.79 -13.74
C MET A 235 -5.86 -24.98 -14.24
N ASP A 236 -4.63 -24.72 -14.65
CA ASP A 236 -3.69 -25.74 -15.11
C ASP A 236 -3.36 -26.77 -14.02
N VAL A 237 -3.33 -26.36 -12.75
CA VAL A 237 -3.10 -27.26 -11.62
C VAL A 237 -4.21 -28.31 -11.57
N PHE A 238 -5.47 -27.88 -11.57
CA PHE A 238 -6.62 -28.78 -11.55
C PHE A 238 -6.63 -29.72 -12.76
N ARG A 239 -6.36 -29.20 -13.97
CA ARG A 239 -6.30 -30.03 -15.19
C ARG A 239 -5.21 -31.12 -15.10
N LEU A 240 -4.08 -30.84 -14.47
CA LEU A 240 -2.97 -31.79 -14.32
C LEU A 240 -3.22 -32.83 -13.22
N THR A 241 -3.97 -32.47 -12.19
CA THR A 241 -4.24 -33.32 -11.02
C THR A 241 -5.59 -34.04 -11.08
N SER A 242 -6.44 -33.73 -12.07
CA SER A 242 -7.68 -34.44 -12.36
C SER A 242 -7.43 -35.79 -13.04
N SER A 243 -8.14 -36.82 -12.59
CA SER A 243 -8.17 -38.11 -13.30
C SER A 243 -8.92 -38.00 -14.64
N ASP A 244 -9.90 -37.10 -14.74
CA ASP A 244 -10.56 -36.70 -15.98
C ASP A 244 -10.28 -35.21 -16.27
N LYS A 245 -9.50 -34.95 -17.33
CA LYS A 245 -9.08 -33.61 -17.73
C LYS A 245 -10.23 -32.68 -18.16
N SER A 246 -11.42 -33.23 -18.40
CA SER A 246 -12.64 -32.46 -18.70
C SER A 246 -13.51 -32.17 -17.48
N ASN A 247 -13.19 -32.77 -16.33
CA ASN A 247 -13.94 -32.63 -15.08
C ASN A 247 -13.00 -32.32 -13.90
N TYR A 248 -12.85 -31.03 -13.60
CA TYR A 248 -11.97 -30.55 -12.53
C TYR A 248 -12.38 -31.00 -11.12
N ASN A 249 -13.62 -31.46 -10.91
CA ASN A 249 -14.04 -32.05 -9.63
C ASN A 249 -13.33 -33.37 -9.30
N THR A 250 -12.68 -33.98 -10.28
CA THR A 250 -11.85 -35.18 -10.09
C THR A 250 -10.41 -34.87 -9.65
N SER A 251 -10.06 -33.58 -9.52
CA SER A 251 -8.77 -33.15 -9.01
C SER A 251 -8.60 -33.49 -7.53
N VAL A 252 -7.40 -33.90 -7.14
CA VAL A 252 -7.01 -34.04 -5.72
C VAL A 252 -6.68 -32.71 -5.04
N VAL A 253 -6.52 -31.64 -5.83
CA VAL A 253 -6.31 -30.27 -5.37
C VAL A 253 -7.65 -29.54 -5.32
N TYR A 254 -7.89 -28.83 -4.21
CA TYR A 254 -9.05 -27.97 -3.99
C TYR A 254 -8.70 -26.51 -4.20
N GLN A 255 -9.66 -25.72 -4.65
CA GLN A 255 -9.50 -24.28 -4.77
C GLN A 255 -9.52 -23.60 -3.41
N ASN A 256 -8.81 -22.47 -3.30
CA ASN A 256 -8.85 -21.63 -2.11
C ASN A 256 -10.28 -21.13 -1.83
N PRO A 257 -10.71 -21.04 -0.56
CA PRO A 257 -12.05 -20.56 -0.22
C PRO A 257 -12.43 -19.26 -0.96
N GLY A 258 -13.63 -19.26 -1.55
CA GLY A 258 -14.19 -18.10 -2.25
C GLY A 258 -13.66 -17.89 -3.67
N TRP A 259 -12.77 -18.76 -4.13
CA TRP A 259 -12.36 -18.82 -5.52
C TRP A 259 -13.02 -20.01 -6.20
N SER A 260 -13.35 -19.86 -7.48
CA SER A 260 -14.00 -20.88 -8.28
C SER A 260 -13.00 -21.55 -9.24
N THR A 261 -13.28 -22.79 -9.61
CA THR A 261 -12.60 -23.52 -10.69
C THR A 261 -13.26 -23.28 -12.05
N GLN A 262 -14.17 -22.30 -12.16
CA GLN A 262 -14.74 -21.87 -13.43
C GLN A 262 -14.02 -20.60 -13.92
N ALA A 263 -13.66 -20.59 -15.21
CA ALA A 263 -13.05 -19.42 -15.82
C ALA A 263 -13.99 -18.21 -15.77
N GLN A 264 -13.41 -17.01 -15.75
CA GLN A 264 -14.12 -15.72 -15.77
C GLN A 264 -15.07 -15.50 -14.58
N THR A 265 -14.79 -16.11 -13.44
CA THR A 265 -15.50 -15.86 -12.19
C THR A 265 -14.62 -15.05 -11.24
N GLY A 266 -15.23 -14.09 -10.53
CA GLY A 266 -14.57 -13.27 -9.53
C GLY A 266 -14.56 -13.94 -8.15
N ALA A 267 -13.85 -13.34 -7.21
CA ALA A 267 -13.83 -13.78 -5.82
C ALA A 267 -15.23 -13.63 -5.20
N THR A 268 -15.69 -14.65 -4.46
CA THR A 268 -16.95 -14.64 -3.73
C THR A 268 -16.72 -14.56 -2.24
N ASP A 269 -17.78 -14.23 -1.52
CA ASP A 269 -17.78 -14.26 -0.07
C ASP A 269 -17.57 -15.68 0.46
N VAL A 270 -16.94 -15.78 1.63
CA VAL A 270 -16.59 -17.04 2.30
C VAL A 270 -17.17 -17.15 3.72
N GLU A 271 -17.81 -16.09 4.20
CA GLU A 271 -18.37 -15.94 5.54
C GLU A 271 -19.68 -15.16 5.55
#